data_AF-A0A401WPY5-F1
#
_entry.id   AF-A0A401WPY5-F1
#
_cell.length_a   1.000
_cell.length_b   1.000
_cell.length_c   1.000
_cell.angle_alpha   90.00
_cell.angle_beta   90.00
_cell.angle_gamma   90.00
#
_symmetry.space_group_name_H-M   'P 1'
#
loop_
_entity.id
_entity.type
_entity.pdbx_description
1 polymer ?
#
loop_
_entity_poly.entity_id
_entity_poly.type
_entity_poly.pdbx_seq_one_letter_code
_entity_poly.pdbx_strand_id
1 'polypeptide(L)'
;MQKNKERLQGEANRLAAGIRSNQTLAQQAGNLPASSSSPLEEVDAEEKPVPVRPSSPRLSVMAEKFIYADIPKSPDTLKANRKTSDLFIEAFGYKPIRHITDTVAGEFFDLLASLPATHGKGKTVLPLRMVIAQAKEQGQEPVRGKTVKNHFSRMSSL
;
A
#
# COMPACT_ATOMS: atom_id res chain seq x y z
N MET A 1 -6.23 -39.23 -37.16
CA MET A 1 -5.55 -38.06 -36.56
C MET A 1 -5.36 -38.30 -35.06
N GLN A 2 -4.44 -39.21 -34.72
CA GLN A 2 -4.31 -39.86 -33.41
C GLN A 2 -2.93 -39.55 -32.79
N LYS A 3 -2.47 -38.29 -32.85
CA LYS A 3 -1.09 -37.92 -32.44
C LYS A 3 -0.97 -36.70 -31.54
N ASN A 4 -2.10 -36.13 -31.11
CA ASN A 4 -2.12 -34.90 -30.30
C ASN A 4 -2.63 -35.12 -28.86
N LYS A 5 -2.83 -36.38 -28.43
CA LYS A 5 -3.29 -36.74 -27.07
C LYS A 5 -2.15 -37.26 -26.16
N GLU A 6 -0.90 -37.27 -26.61
CA GLU A 6 0.25 -37.78 -25.83
C GLU A 6 1.24 -36.70 -25.38
N ARG A 7 0.93 -35.41 -25.60
CA ARG A 7 1.78 -34.28 -25.18
C ARG A 7 1.32 -33.55 -23.91
N LEU A 8 0.21 -33.95 -23.30
CA LEU A 8 -0.35 -33.27 -22.10
C LEU A 8 -0.21 -34.08 -20.80
N GLN A 9 0.47 -35.24 -20.82
CA GLN A 9 0.69 -36.07 -19.62
C GLN A 9 2.11 -35.93 -19.02
N GLY A 10 2.97 -35.08 -19.61
CA GLY A 10 4.38 -34.94 -19.20
C GLY A 10 4.67 -33.81 -18.21
N GLU A 11 3.77 -32.85 -18.03
CA GLU A 11 4.05 -31.63 -17.22
C GLU A 11 3.50 -31.68 -15.79
N ALA A 12 2.66 -32.68 -15.46
CA ALA A 12 2.11 -32.85 -14.11
C ALA A 12 3.08 -33.51 -13.10
N ASN A 13 4.22 -34.07 -13.56
CA ASN A 13 5.16 -34.80 -12.71
C ASN A 13 6.36 -33.99 -12.21
N ARG A 14 6.37 -32.66 -12.43
CA ARG A 14 7.48 -31.77 -12.03
C ARG A 14 7.19 -30.91 -10.80
N LEU A 15 6.04 -31.11 -10.14
CA LEU A 15 5.58 -30.32 -8.98
C LEU A 15 5.54 -31.12 -7.65
N ALA A 16 6.31 -32.20 -7.51
CA ALA A 16 6.26 -33.07 -6.33
C ALA A 16 7.61 -33.37 -5.65
N ALA A 17 8.62 -32.49 -5.74
CA ALA A 17 9.95 -32.74 -5.16
C ALA A 17 10.54 -31.56 -4.39
N GLY A 18 9.75 -30.95 -3.49
CA GLY A 18 10.21 -29.80 -2.69
C GLY A 18 9.70 -29.73 -1.26
N ILE A 19 9.20 -30.82 -0.69
CA ILE A 19 8.78 -30.87 0.72
C ILE A 19 9.39 -32.12 1.37
N ARG A 20 10.54 -31.92 2.03
CA ARG A 20 10.98 -32.58 3.28
C ARG A 20 12.48 -32.35 3.48
N SER A 21 12.84 -31.64 4.56
CA SER A 21 13.65 -32.21 5.65
C SER A 21 14.14 -31.09 6.58
N ASN A 22 13.42 -30.91 7.67
CA ASN A 22 13.94 -30.34 8.91
C ASN A 22 14.39 -31.51 9.78
N GLN A 23 15.69 -31.76 9.96
CA GLN A 23 16.27 -32.24 11.24
C GLN A 23 17.77 -32.57 11.17
N THR A 24 18.47 -32.14 12.23
CA THR A 24 19.59 -32.83 12.89
C THR A 24 21.00 -32.65 12.34
N LEU A 25 21.66 -31.58 12.80
CA LEU A 25 23.05 -31.65 13.27
C LEU A 25 23.19 -30.82 14.56
N ALA A 26 23.00 -31.49 15.68
CA ALA A 26 23.51 -31.08 16.99
C ALA A 26 24.69 -32.01 17.34
N GLN A 27 25.55 -31.55 18.26
CA GLN A 27 26.75 -32.18 18.84
C GLN A 27 28.03 -31.82 18.09
N GLN A 28 29.13 -31.30 18.65
CA GLN A 28 29.68 -31.08 20.01
C GLN A 28 30.75 -29.96 19.81
N ALA A 29 31.28 -29.20 20.75
CA ALA A 29 31.50 -29.24 22.20
C ALA A 29 31.53 -27.77 22.67
N GLY A 30 31.06 -27.36 23.84
CA GLY A 30 31.49 -27.81 25.16
C GLY A 30 32.15 -26.60 25.86
N ASN A 31 31.77 -26.38 27.12
CA ASN A 31 32.39 -25.48 28.13
C ASN A 31 31.98 -23.99 28.04
N LEU A 32 31.39 -23.30 29.02
CA LEU A 32 31.19 -23.49 30.48
C LEU A 32 30.00 -22.60 30.96
N PRO A 33 29.47 -22.83 32.18
CA PRO A 33 28.25 -22.18 32.70
C PRO A 33 28.54 -20.98 33.61
N ALA A 34 27.52 -20.15 33.84
CA ALA A 34 27.18 -19.39 35.06
C ALA A 34 26.53 -18.06 34.63
N SER A 35 25.22 -17.94 34.79
CA SER A 35 24.57 -17.37 35.99
C SER A 35 24.29 -15.89 35.84
N SER A 36 23.00 -15.61 36.02
CA SER A 36 22.42 -14.46 36.71
C SER A 36 22.48 -13.06 36.11
N SER A 37 21.29 -12.47 36.19
CA SER A 37 20.97 -11.05 36.39
C SER A 37 21.26 -10.09 35.25
N SER A 38 20.17 -9.65 34.62
CA SER A 38 20.03 -8.26 34.22
C SER A 38 20.37 -7.34 35.40
N PRO A 39 21.11 -6.27 35.16
CA PRO A 39 20.56 -4.96 35.53
C PRO A 39 20.67 -3.95 34.41
N LEU A 40 19.67 -3.08 34.38
CA LEU A 40 19.68 -1.79 33.72
C LEU A 40 20.93 -1.01 34.16
N GLU A 41 21.74 -0.56 33.23
CA GLU A 41 22.47 0.70 33.39
C GLU A 41 22.88 1.29 32.03
N GLU A 42 22.42 2.51 31.88
CA GLU A 42 22.66 3.54 30.89
C GLU A 42 24.15 3.80 30.68
N VAL A 43 24.69 3.58 29.48
CA VAL A 43 25.89 4.31 29.00
C VAL A 43 25.88 4.37 27.46
N ASP A 44 25.56 5.56 26.98
CA ASP A 44 26.18 6.27 25.86
C ASP A 44 27.01 5.41 24.88
N ALA A 45 26.37 5.01 23.78
CA ALA A 45 27.06 4.60 22.58
C ALA A 45 26.52 5.43 21.43
N GLU A 46 27.35 6.38 21.01
CA GLU A 46 27.22 7.28 19.88
C GLU A 46 26.87 6.51 18.59
N GLU A 47 25.56 6.28 18.37
CA GLU A 47 25.03 5.89 17.07
C GLU A 47 25.06 7.13 16.18
N LYS A 48 26.17 7.25 15.44
CA LYS A 48 26.36 8.13 14.30
C LYS A 48 25.02 8.33 13.57
N PRO A 49 24.48 9.57 13.49
CA PRO A 49 23.15 9.77 12.94
C PRO A 49 23.17 9.36 11.47
N VAL A 50 22.45 8.30 11.14
CA VAL A 50 22.10 7.99 9.74
C VAL A 50 21.49 9.28 9.19
N PRO A 51 21.96 9.83 8.05
CA PRO A 51 21.41 11.08 7.54
C PRO A 51 19.93 10.87 7.28
N VAL A 52 19.09 11.36 8.19
CA VAL A 52 17.64 11.40 8.02
C VAL A 52 17.46 12.43 6.92
N ARG A 53 17.46 11.93 5.66
CA ARG A 53 17.19 12.75 4.48
C ARG A 53 15.96 13.59 4.80
N PRO A 54 15.94 14.89 4.46
CA PRO A 54 14.83 15.76 4.82
C PRO A 54 13.53 15.05 4.40
N SER A 55 12.68 14.79 5.39
CA SER A 55 11.41 14.10 5.19
C SER A 55 10.71 14.79 4.03
N SER A 56 10.55 14.11 2.90
CA SER A 56 9.89 14.69 1.73
C SER A 56 8.52 15.24 2.17
N PRO A 57 8.06 16.37 1.62
CA PRO A 57 6.77 16.92 1.99
C PRO A 57 5.64 15.88 1.83
N ARG A 58 4.59 16.02 2.65
CA ARG A 58 3.38 15.19 2.54
C ARG A 58 2.59 15.58 1.29
N LEU A 59 1.79 14.64 0.78
CA LEU A 59 0.90 14.89 -0.37
C LEU A 59 0.04 16.16 -0.19
N SER A 60 -0.54 16.36 1.00
CA SER A 60 -1.34 17.56 1.30
C SER A 60 -0.55 18.86 1.22
N VAL A 61 0.70 18.87 1.67
CA VAL A 61 1.58 20.05 1.63
C VAL A 61 1.92 20.42 0.19
N MET A 62 2.06 19.42 -0.67
CA MET A 62 2.37 19.63 -2.08
C MET A 62 1.12 20.07 -2.84
N ALA A 63 -0.06 19.55 -2.48
CA ALA A 63 -1.33 20.07 -2.98
C ALA A 63 -1.53 21.55 -2.63
N GLU A 64 -1.19 21.98 -1.42
CA GLU A 64 -1.19 23.39 -1.05
C GLU A 64 -0.31 24.24 -1.97
N LYS A 65 0.93 23.78 -2.20
CA LYS A 65 1.93 24.53 -2.96
C LYS A 65 1.66 24.57 -4.46
N PHE A 66 1.20 23.47 -5.06
CA PHE A 66 1.08 23.33 -6.51
C PHE A 66 -0.36 23.46 -7.02
N ILE A 67 -1.36 23.28 -6.15
CA ILE A 67 -2.77 23.35 -6.52
C ILE A 67 -3.43 24.58 -5.92
N TYR A 68 -3.36 24.77 -4.59
CA TYR A 68 -4.14 25.81 -3.92
C TYR A 68 -3.49 27.20 -3.96
N ALA A 69 -2.17 27.28 -4.07
CA ALA A 69 -1.47 28.56 -4.27
C ALA A 69 -1.66 29.15 -5.69
N ASP A 70 -2.21 28.38 -6.62
CA ASP A 70 -2.41 28.77 -8.01
C ASP A 70 -3.81 29.40 -8.19
N ILE A 71 -3.85 30.72 -8.03
CA ILE A 71 -5.05 31.58 -8.08
C ILE A 71 -5.93 31.42 -9.35
N PRO A 72 -5.44 31.11 -10.57
CA PRO A 72 -6.33 30.95 -11.74
C PRO A 72 -7.21 29.69 -11.74
N LYS A 73 -7.08 28.76 -10.78
CA LYS A 73 -7.86 27.50 -10.80
C LYS A 73 -9.30 27.72 -10.34
N SER A 74 -10.24 27.15 -11.09
CA SER A 74 -11.67 27.21 -10.75
C SER A 74 -11.99 26.51 -9.42
N PRO A 75 -13.01 26.96 -8.68
CA PRO A 75 -13.38 26.37 -7.38
C PRO A 75 -13.72 24.87 -7.49
N ASP A 76 -14.35 24.45 -8.59
CA ASP A 76 -14.63 23.04 -8.86
C ASP A 76 -13.37 22.21 -9.03
N THR A 77 -12.34 22.79 -9.67
CA THR A 77 -11.03 22.16 -9.83
C THR A 77 -10.35 21.98 -8.47
N LEU A 78 -10.37 23.00 -7.62
CA LEU A 78 -9.80 22.93 -6.27
C LEU A 78 -10.51 21.86 -5.43
N LYS A 79 -11.85 21.83 -5.47
CA LYS A 79 -12.66 20.84 -4.75
C LYS A 79 -12.37 19.40 -5.22
N ALA A 80 -12.22 19.18 -6.52
CA ALA A 80 -11.92 17.86 -7.07
C ALA A 80 -10.51 17.37 -6.69
N ASN A 81 -9.51 18.27 -6.65
CA ASN A 81 -8.17 17.96 -6.18
C ASN A 81 -8.13 17.66 -4.68
N ARG A 82 -8.89 18.44 -3.89
CA ARG A 82 -9.04 18.19 -2.44
C ARG A 82 -9.64 16.83 -2.17
N LYS A 83 -10.73 16.49 -2.85
CA LYS A 83 -11.37 15.18 -2.75
C LYS A 83 -10.41 14.03 -3.06
N THR A 84 -9.52 14.21 -4.03
CA THR A 84 -8.51 13.19 -4.37
C THR A 84 -7.46 13.04 -3.27
N SER A 85 -6.97 14.17 -2.74
CA SER A 85 -5.99 14.17 -1.64
C SER A 85 -6.57 13.58 -0.35
N ASP A 86 -7.80 13.96 0.01
CA ASP A 86 -8.50 13.46 1.19
C ASP A 86 -8.70 11.94 1.10
N LEU A 87 -9.10 11.43 -0.06
CA LEU A 87 -9.29 10.00 -0.27
C LEU A 87 -7.98 9.21 -0.14
N PHE A 88 -6.88 9.76 -0.66
CA PHE A 88 -5.56 9.14 -0.52
C PHE A 88 -5.11 9.12 0.95
N ILE A 89 -5.30 10.24 1.67
CA ILE A 89 -4.96 10.37 3.09
C ILE A 89 -5.82 9.44 3.95
N GLU A 90 -7.11 9.30 3.65
CA GLU A 90 -7.99 8.37 4.34
C GLU A 90 -7.56 6.90 4.13
N ALA A 91 -7.10 6.56 2.92
CA ALA A 91 -6.67 5.21 2.58
C ALA A 91 -5.28 4.83 3.11
N PHE A 92 -4.32 5.76 3.07
CA PHE A 92 -2.89 5.48 3.31
C PHE A 92 -2.24 6.35 4.38
N GLY A 93 -3.01 7.23 5.02
CA GLY A 93 -2.54 8.20 5.99
C GLY A 93 -1.73 9.33 5.38
N TYR A 94 -1.06 10.08 6.25
CA TYR A 94 -0.21 11.22 5.89
C TYR A 94 1.17 10.78 5.37
N LYS A 95 1.17 10.07 4.24
CA LYS A 95 2.40 9.52 3.65
C LYS A 95 3.26 10.63 3.01
N PRO A 96 4.60 10.63 3.21
CA PRO A 96 5.52 11.49 2.46
C PRO A 96 5.50 11.15 0.96
N ILE A 97 5.62 12.15 0.07
CA ILE A 97 5.59 11.92 -1.39
C ILE A 97 6.62 10.88 -1.84
N ARG A 98 7.83 10.90 -1.27
CA ARG A 98 8.89 9.96 -1.62
C ARG A 98 8.56 8.49 -1.30
N HIS A 99 7.56 8.26 -0.46
CA HIS A 99 7.08 6.91 -0.10
C HIS A 99 5.84 6.50 -0.92
N ILE A 100 5.35 7.34 -1.83
CA ILE A 100 4.30 6.98 -2.79
C ILE A 100 4.98 6.29 -3.98
N THR A 101 5.27 5.00 -3.81
CA THR A 101 5.87 4.16 -4.85
C THR A 101 4.81 3.64 -5.83
N ASP A 102 5.26 2.98 -6.91
CA ASP A 102 4.36 2.31 -7.86
C ASP A 102 3.45 1.27 -7.18
N THR A 103 3.94 0.62 -6.11
CA THR A 103 3.12 -0.29 -5.29
C THR A 103 1.98 0.44 -4.61
N VAL A 104 2.25 1.58 -3.97
CA VAL A 104 1.21 2.40 -3.31
C VAL A 104 0.23 2.95 -4.34
N ALA A 105 0.72 3.33 -5.52
CA ALA A 105 -0.13 3.74 -6.63
C ALA A 105 -1.06 2.61 -7.10
N GLY A 106 -0.54 1.38 -7.23
CA GLY A 106 -1.34 0.20 -7.54
C GLY A 106 -2.40 -0.09 -6.48
N GLU A 107 -2.04 -0.08 -5.19
CA GLU A 107 -2.99 -0.26 -4.09
C GLU A 107 -4.08 0.82 -4.06
N PHE A 108 -3.73 2.06 -4.42
CA PHE A 108 -4.70 3.14 -4.52
C PHE A 108 -5.63 2.96 -5.72
N PHE A 109 -5.11 2.48 -6.85
CA PHE A 109 -5.92 2.11 -8.00
C PHE A 109 -6.94 1.02 -7.63
N ASP A 110 -6.50 -0.04 -6.96
CA ASP A 110 -7.37 -1.15 -6.55
C ASP A 110 -8.43 -0.69 -5.54
N LEU A 111 -8.04 0.16 -4.59
CA LEU A 111 -8.98 0.80 -3.66
C LEU A 111 -10.02 1.62 -4.43
N LEU A 112 -9.57 2.51 -5.33
CA LEU A 112 -10.46 3.35 -6.13
C LEU A 112 -11.43 2.48 -6.93
N ALA A 113 -10.93 1.50 -7.67
CA ALA A 113 -11.73 0.59 -8.50
C ALA A 113 -12.71 -0.28 -7.70
N SER A 114 -12.49 -0.44 -6.39
CA SER A 114 -13.39 -1.19 -5.51
C SER A 114 -14.45 -0.32 -4.83
N LEU A 115 -14.33 1.01 -4.88
CA LEU A 115 -15.34 1.91 -4.30
C LEU A 115 -16.66 1.81 -5.06
N PRO A 116 -17.81 1.87 -4.37
CA PRO A 116 -19.09 1.89 -5.06
C PRO A 116 -19.27 3.18 -5.87
N ALA A 117 -20.02 3.13 -6.98
CA ALA A 117 -20.35 4.30 -7.81
C ALA A 117 -21.21 5.37 -7.09
N THR A 118 -21.74 5.01 -5.92
CA THR A 118 -22.45 5.88 -4.97
C THR A 118 -21.50 6.60 -4.02
N HIS A 119 -20.22 6.18 -3.92
CA HIS A 119 -19.25 6.79 -3.04
C HIS A 119 -19.06 8.28 -3.35
N GLY A 120 -19.19 9.12 -2.31
CA GLY A 120 -19.16 10.57 -2.42
C GLY A 120 -20.46 11.22 -2.92
N LYS A 121 -21.54 10.45 -3.08
CA LYS A 121 -22.92 10.94 -3.19
C LYS A 121 -23.62 10.73 -1.84
N GLY A 122 -23.38 11.66 -0.91
CA GLY A 122 -23.93 11.60 0.45
C GLY A 122 -22.85 11.66 1.53
N LYS A 123 -23.29 11.75 2.79
CA LYS A 123 -22.40 11.76 3.95
C LYS A 123 -22.08 10.31 4.32
N THR A 124 -20.94 9.80 3.86
CA THR A 124 -20.43 8.51 4.31
C THR A 124 -19.54 8.76 5.53
N VAL A 125 -19.88 8.16 6.67
CA VAL A 125 -19.12 8.28 7.93
C VAL A 125 -18.20 7.07 8.14
N LEU A 126 -18.39 6.02 7.34
CA LEU A 126 -17.64 4.77 7.46
C LEU A 126 -16.28 4.87 6.74
N PRO A 127 -15.23 4.22 7.28
CA PRO A 127 -13.94 4.12 6.61
C PRO A 127 -14.04 3.48 5.23
N LEU A 128 -13.24 3.94 4.25
CA LEU A 128 -13.26 3.42 2.86
C LEU A 128 -13.29 1.90 2.75
N ARG A 129 -12.49 1.18 3.54
CA ARG A 129 -12.42 -0.28 3.48
C ARG A 129 -13.74 -0.95 3.91
N MET A 130 -14.44 -0.37 4.89
CA MET A 130 -15.77 -0.84 5.29
C MET A 130 -16.81 -0.52 4.22
N VAL A 131 -16.74 0.66 3.61
CA VAL A 131 -17.62 1.05 2.51
C VAL A 131 -17.50 0.08 1.34
N ILE A 132 -16.27 -0.31 0.97
CA ILE A 132 -16.00 -1.30 -0.07
C ILE A 132 -16.60 -2.66 0.30
N ALA A 133 -16.41 -3.12 1.54
CA ALA A 133 -16.95 -4.39 2.01
C ALA A 133 -18.49 -4.41 1.93
N GLN A 134 -19.15 -3.36 2.42
CA GLN A 134 -20.60 -3.22 2.35
C GLN A 134 -21.12 -3.13 0.92
N ALA A 135 -20.43 -2.39 0.04
CA ALA A 135 -20.79 -2.29 -1.36
C ALA A 135 -20.76 -3.66 -2.05
N LYS A 136 -19.72 -4.47 -1.76
CA LYS A 136 -19.59 -5.82 -2.29
C LYS A 136 -20.69 -6.75 -1.78
N GLU A 137 -21.02 -6.68 -0.49
CA GLU A 137 -22.11 -7.45 0.11
C GLU A 137 -23.48 -7.08 -0.49
N GLN A 138 -23.70 -5.80 -0.75
CA GLN A 138 -24.94 -5.28 -1.33
C GLN A 138 -24.99 -5.37 -2.85
N GLY A 139 -23.95 -5.92 -3.50
CA GLY A 139 -23.88 -6.02 -4.97
C GLY A 139 -23.89 -4.66 -5.70
N GLN A 140 -23.37 -3.60 -5.07
CA GLN A 140 -23.31 -2.29 -5.69
C GLN A 140 -22.23 -2.25 -6.79
N GLU A 141 -22.57 -1.59 -7.90
CA GLU A 141 -21.63 -1.39 -9.01
C GLU A 141 -20.44 -0.52 -8.56
N PRO A 142 -19.19 -0.93 -8.82
CA PRO A 142 -18.01 -0.13 -8.51
C PRO A 142 -17.92 1.12 -9.40
N VAL A 143 -17.05 2.06 -9.01
CA VAL A 143 -16.74 3.23 -9.85
C VAL A 143 -16.15 2.80 -11.19
N ARG A 144 -16.53 3.53 -12.24
CA ARG A 144 -16.00 3.28 -13.59
C ARG A 144 -14.56 3.74 -13.73
N GLY A 145 -13.82 3.11 -14.65
CA GLY A 145 -12.42 3.45 -14.93
C GLY A 145 -12.16 4.92 -15.28
N LYS A 146 -13.14 5.65 -15.85
CA LYS A 146 -13.04 7.11 -16.07
C LYS A 146 -12.86 7.87 -14.76
N THR A 147 -13.59 7.49 -13.71
CA THR A 147 -13.47 8.11 -12.38
C THR A 147 -12.09 7.84 -11.79
N VAL A 148 -11.59 6.62 -11.91
CA VAL A 148 -10.24 6.25 -11.45
C VAL A 148 -9.17 7.07 -12.17
N LYS A 149 -9.20 7.12 -13.51
CA LYS A 149 -8.27 7.93 -14.32
C LYS A 149 -8.29 9.41 -13.95
N ASN A 150 -9.48 9.95 -13.70
CA ASN A 150 -9.67 11.33 -13.27
C ASN A 150 -8.98 11.61 -11.92
N HIS A 151 -8.94 10.67 -10.98
CA HIS A 151 -8.19 10.83 -9.73
C HIS A 151 -6.68 10.79 -9.96
N PHE A 152 -6.18 9.87 -10.78
CA PHE A 152 -4.75 9.78 -11.10
C PHE A 152 -4.23 11.01 -11.85
N SER A 153 -4.99 11.52 -12.81
CA SER A 153 -4.64 12.76 -13.54
C SER A 153 -4.48 13.97 -12.61
N ARG A 154 -5.19 13.97 -11.47
CA ARG A 154 -5.09 15.03 -10.46
C ARG A 154 -3.88 14.82 -9.57
N MET A 155 -3.64 13.59 -9.12
CA MET A 155 -2.43 13.28 -8.35
C MET A 155 -1.14 13.51 -9.14
N SER A 156 -1.14 13.30 -10.47
CA SER A 156 0.05 13.56 -11.29
C SER A 156 0.38 15.05 -11.49
N SER A 157 -0.51 15.95 -11.07
CA SER A 157 -0.27 17.40 -11.12
C SER A 157 0.35 17.98 -9.85
N LEU A 158 0.65 17.11 -8.87
CA LEU A 158 1.31 17.42 -7.59
C LEU A 158 2.82 17.22 -7.68
#